data_AF-A0A936GY35-F1
#
_entry.id   AF-A0A936GY35-F1
#
_cell.length_a   1.000
_cell.length_b   1.000
_cell.length_c   1.000
_cell.angle_alpha   90.00
_cell.angle_beta   90.00
_cell.angle_gamma   90.00
#
_symmetry.space_group_name_H-M   'P 1'
#
loop_
_entity.id
_entity.type
_entity.pdbx_description
1 polymer ?
#
loop_
_entity_poly.entity_id
_entity_poly.type
_entity_poly.pdbx_seq_one_letter_code
_entity_poly.pdbx_strand_id
1 'polypeptide(L)'
;MIRKIFSLTLLISMSAYGWSQHSICGMSTSDQHEMTEMFSHAGEGGHLQANRGDKIYIPVKFHLVADNNGKGRVGYSTILNQLDKLNADYAKHNFTFYLKDNYNFDHINSTAAYNTPRDNEDFLSTKKDPKAVNVFVVNNIGDSQAGIGIVLGYYSPSNDFVVMMAGEAVKLSNTLSHEIGHFFNLRHTFYGWEASPYDENEHGNPCVLTFAPGTNVQVEKMDKSNCNTAADQLCDTPPDYNFGITINNCVFGKIILDKNLDTIRTMKDNQMSYFSECPSYQFTDNQETRMRTNFNNSLRSYIRSSYVPVTDTLPTTSVITLPKAGSKVDVYNNVYFEWVDQGASYYLLEIKNSSEYYYYFVTGNSKEVLDLLPNKLYVWSVRAFHDGFTGTTSPQTNFRTGNLMTGTDDESLSQNIKVFPNPVKKGQSLAITVTVSSSSTYQIELHDATGKSVLQSRQEVVAGENNILLPTSDLATGMYLVTISGSEGVVSKKLIIE
;
A
#
# COMPACT_ATOMS: atom_id res chain seq x y z
N MET A 1 -55.88 -3.26 55.17
CA MET A 1 -56.33 -3.85 53.89
C MET A 1 -55.83 -2.96 52.77
N ILE A 2 -54.75 -3.38 52.11
CA ILE A 2 -53.95 -2.58 51.17
C ILE A 2 -54.59 -2.65 49.77
N ARG A 3 -54.96 -1.49 49.21
CA ARG A 3 -55.35 -1.33 47.80
C ARG A 3 -54.10 -1.35 46.93
N LYS A 4 -53.95 -2.37 46.08
CA LYS A 4 -52.92 -2.40 45.02
C LYS A 4 -53.45 -1.66 43.79
N ILE A 5 -52.73 -0.62 43.38
CA ILE A 5 -52.89 0.10 42.12
C ILE A 5 -52.17 -0.72 41.04
N PHE A 6 -52.89 -1.11 39.99
CA PHE A 6 -52.30 -1.68 38.77
C PHE A 6 -52.08 -0.53 37.77
N SER A 7 -50.82 -0.14 37.56
CA SER A 7 -50.43 0.75 36.46
C SER A 7 -50.15 -0.11 35.22
N LEU A 8 -50.97 0.07 34.19
CA LEU A 8 -50.80 -0.53 32.87
C LEU A 8 -49.72 0.26 32.12
N THR A 9 -48.53 -0.30 31.97
CA THR A 9 -47.44 0.31 31.19
C THR A 9 -47.55 -0.12 29.73
N LEU A 10 -47.87 0.82 28.85
CA LEU A 10 -47.92 0.64 27.41
C LEU A 10 -46.49 0.52 26.88
N LEU A 11 -46.08 -0.68 26.46
CA LEU A 11 -44.82 -0.91 25.75
C LEU A 11 -44.97 -0.40 24.31
N ILE A 12 -44.47 0.80 24.05
CA ILE A 12 -44.27 1.31 22.69
C ILE A 12 -42.96 0.69 22.18
N SER A 13 -43.08 -0.29 21.28
CA SER A 13 -41.95 -0.79 20.50
C SER A 13 -41.49 0.31 19.53
N MET A 14 -40.47 1.08 19.93
CA MET A 14 -39.71 1.88 18.98
C MET A 14 -38.91 0.92 18.10
N SER A 15 -39.42 0.68 16.88
CA SER A 15 -38.62 0.17 15.78
C SER A 15 -37.53 1.19 15.48
N ALA A 16 -36.30 0.92 15.91
CA ALA A 16 -35.12 1.63 15.44
C ALA A 16 -34.99 1.34 13.93
N TYR A 17 -35.39 2.31 13.10
CA TYR A 17 -34.97 2.34 11.71
C TYR A 17 -33.45 2.56 11.73
N GLY A 18 -32.68 1.50 11.54
CA GLY A 18 -31.27 1.62 11.21
C GLY A 18 -31.17 2.18 9.80
N TRP A 19 -30.81 3.46 9.68
CA TRP A 19 -30.40 4.01 8.39
C TRP A 19 -29.06 3.36 8.04
N SER A 20 -29.03 2.59 6.96
CA SER A 20 -27.76 2.10 6.41
C SER A 20 -26.92 3.31 6.03
N GLN A 21 -25.75 3.49 6.63
CA GLN A 21 -24.83 4.55 6.23
C GLN A 21 -24.17 4.14 4.91
N HIS A 22 -24.36 4.93 3.85
CA HIS A 22 -23.68 4.67 2.58
C HIS A 22 -22.22 5.09 2.65
N SER A 23 -21.41 4.51 1.78
CA SER A 23 -20.03 4.90 1.56
C SER A 23 -19.97 5.88 0.39
N ILE A 24 -19.34 7.05 0.57
CA ILE A 24 -19.29 8.12 -0.43
C ILE A 24 -17.86 8.65 -0.63
N CYS A 25 -17.62 9.26 -1.80
CA CYS A 25 -16.47 10.12 -2.07
C CYS A 25 -16.70 11.51 -1.43
N GLY A 26 -15.60 12.17 -1.05
CA GLY A 26 -15.60 13.48 -0.41
C GLY A 26 -15.61 14.65 -1.39
N MET A 27 -15.75 14.40 -2.70
CA MET A 27 -15.78 15.44 -3.72
C MET A 27 -17.21 15.98 -3.91
N SER A 28 -17.42 17.25 -3.56
CA SER A 28 -18.72 17.91 -3.79
C SER A 28 -18.89 18.34 -5.26
N THR A 29 -20.11 18.74 -5.63
CA THR A 29 -20.38 19.33 -6.96
C THR A 29 -19.50 20.56 -7.22
N SER A 30 -19.25 21.39 -6.19
CA SER A 30 -18.41 22.59 -6.31
C SER A 30 -16.94 22.24 -6.48
N ASP A 31 -16.43 21.25 -5.75
CA ASP A 31 -15.01 20.86 -5.86
C ASP A 31 -14.72 20.27 -7.26
N GLN A 32 -15.64 19.47 -7.79
CA GLN A 32 -15.55 18.93 -9.15
C GLN A 32 -15.70 20.03 -10.23
N HIS A 33 -16.47 21.09 -9.94
CA HIS A 33 -16.53 22.27 -10.81
C HIS A 33 -15.18 22.98 -10.84
N GLU A 34 -14.60 23.29 -9.67
CA GLU A 34 -13.29 23.93 -9.53
C GLU A 34 -12.19 23.15 -10.26
N MET A 35 -12.17 21.83 -10.08
CA MET A 35 -11.25 20.93 -10.79
C MET A 35 -11.34 21.11 -12.30
N THR A 36 -12.55 21.06 -12.88
CA THR A 36 -12.71 21.18 -14.35
C THR A 36 -12.33 22.57 -14.85
N GLU A 37 -12.73 23.62 -14.12
CA GLU A 37 -12.41 25.00 -14.49
C GLU A 37 -10.90 25.25 -14.47
N MET A 38 -10.18 24.69 -13.49
CA MET A 38 -8.72 24.79 -13.41
C MET A 38 -8.03 24.24 -14.68
N PHE A 39 -8.49 23.09 -15.18
CA PHE A 39 -7.89 22.47 -16.38
C PHE A 39 -8.37 23.09 -17.69
N SER A 40 -9.58 23.65 -17.76
CA SER A 40 -10.08 24.36 -18.95
C SER A 40 -9.33 25.67 -19.16
N HIS A 41 -9.01 26.40 -18.08
CA HIS A 41 -8.31 27.69 -18.13
C HIS A 41 -6.81 27.55 -18.44
N ALA A 42 -6.19 26.43 -18.06
CA ALA A 42 -4.78 26.15 -18.34
C ALA A 42 -4.48 25.86 -19.83
N GLY A 43 -5.53 25.82 -20.67
CA GLY A 43 -5.48 25.42 -22.07
C GLY A 43 -5.35 23.90 -22.22
N GLU A 44 -5.92 23.34 -23.28
CA GLU A 44 -5.58 21.98 -23.68
C GLU A 44 -4.09 21.94 -23.98
N GLY A 45 -3.33 21.12 -23.24
CA GLY A 45 -1.94 20.84 -23.61
C GLY A 45 -1.92 20.50 -25.10
N GLY A 46 -1.14 21.28 -25.87
CA GLY A 46 -1.27 21.34 -27.33
C GLY A 46 -1.36 19.95 -27.95
N HIS A 47 -2.15 19.80 -29.01
CA HIS A 47 -2.49 18.61 -29.80
C HIS A 47 -1.37 17.56 -29.99
N LEU A 48 -0.85 16.99 -28.92
CA LEU A 48 -0.32 15.66 -28.89
C LEU A 48 -1.58 14.84 -28.97
N GLN A 49 -1.91 14.39 -30.19
CA GLN A 49 -2.88 13.33 -30.37
C GLN A 49 -2.43 12.21 -29.43
N ALA A 50 -3.10 12.11 -28.27
CA ALA A 50 -2.88 11.02 -27.35
C ALA A 50 -3.37 9.80 -28.12
N ASN A 51 -2.45 9.05 -28.72
CA ASN A 51 -2.83 7.85 -29.43
C ASN A 51 -3.48 6.93 -28.40
N ARG A 52 -4.77 6.62 -28.62
CA ARG A 52 -5.45 5.58 -27.85
C ARG A 52 -4.60 4.32 -27.98
N GLY A 53 -4.08 3.82 -26.85
CA GLY A 53 -3.21 2.64 -26.81
C GLY A 53 -1.80 2.86 -26.25
N ASP A 54 -1.29 4.09 -26.18
CA ASP A 54 0.05 4.31 -25.61
C ASP A 54 0.06 4.03 -24.10
N LYS A 55 1.08 3.29 -23.63
CA LYS A 55 1.26 3.00 -22.21
C LYS A 55 1.78 4.23 -21.48
N ILE A 56 1.04 4.66 -20.47
CA ILE A 56 1.35 5.81 -19.62
C ILE A 56 1.86 5.30 -18.28
N TYR A 57 3.05 5.73 -17.88
CA TYR A 57 3.64 5.44 -16.58
C TYR A 57 3.51 6.62 -15.64
N ILE A 58 2.95 6.39 -14.45
CA ILE A 58 2.65 7.45 -13.48
C ILE A 58 3.38 7.18 -12.16
N PRO A 59 4.29 8.09 -11.73
CA PRO A 59 4.90 7.99 -10.42
C PRO A 59 3.87 8.28 -9.32
N VAL A 60 3.79 7.39 -8.32
CA VAL A 60 2.95 7.53 -7.14
C VAL A 60 3.83 7.57 -5.89
N LYS A 61 3.50 8.48 -4.97
CA LYS A 61 4.12 8.60 -3.66
C LYS A 61 3.05 8.40 -2.58
N PHE A 62 3.18 7.33 -1.81
CA PHE A 62 2.30 7.07 -0.67
C PHE A 62 2.87 7.70 0.60
N HIS A 63 2.02 8.44 1.29
CA HIS A 63 2.29 9.11 2.56
C HIS A 63 1.49 8.42 3.66
N LEU A 64 2.17 7.67 4.52
CA LEU A 64 1.55 6.81 5.53
C LEU A 64 1.39 7.58 6.84
N VAL A 65 0.20 8.13 7.05
CA VAL A 65 -0.13 8.96 8.20
C VAL A 65 -0.51 8.07 9.38
N ALA A 66 -0.06 8.45 10.57
CA ALA A 66 -0.36 7.81 11.84
C ALA A 66 -0.64 8.85 12.91
N ASP A 67 -1.06 8.41 14.09
CA ASP A 67 -1.14 9.32 15.24
C ASP A 67 0.25 9.88 15.63
N ASN A 68 0.28 10.84 16.55
CA ASN A 68 1.53 11.46 17.01
C ASN A 68 2.55 10.47 17.59
N ASN A 69 2.10 9.29 18.04
CA ASN A 69 2.95 8.22 18.59
C ASN A 69 3.35 7.21 17.51
N GLY A 70 2.97 7.42 16.24
CA GLY A 70 3.22 6.52 15.13
C GLY A 70 2.32 5.29 15.08
N LYS A 71 1.26 5.24 15.89
CA LYS A 71 0.34 4.09 15.97
C LYS A 71 -0.78 4.21 14.93
N GLY A 72 -1.24 3.05 14.46
CA GLY A 72 -2.36 2.93 13.52
C GLY A 72 -1.97 3.04 12.05
N ARG A 73 -0.68 3.29 11.77
CA ARG A 73 -0.15 3.32 10.41
C ARG A 73 -0.51 2.06 9.63
N VAL A 74 -0.98 2.25 8.40
CA VAL A 74 -1.22 1.16 7.46
C VAL A 74 0.10 0.42 7.12
N GLY A 75 0.04 -0.90 7.02
CA GLY A 75 1.21 -1.73 6.69
C GLY A 75 1.62 -1.61 5.22
N TYR A 76 2.91 -1.76 4.93
CA TYR A 76 3.44 -1.66 3.57
C TYR A 76 2.83 -2.69 2.61
N SER A 77 2.68 -3.96 3.04
CA SER A 77 2.06 -4.98 2.19
C SER A 77 0.62 -4.62 1.81
N THR A 78 -0.12 -3.91 2.66
CA THR A 78 -1.47 -3.43 2.32
C THR A 78 -1.42 -2.39 1.20
N ILE A 79 -0.47 -1.45 1.27
CA ILE A 79 -0.30 -0.41 0.24
C ILE A 79 0.18 -0.99 -1.08
N LEU A 80 1.08 -1.97 -1.04
CA LEU A 80 1.51 -2.70 -2.24
C LEU A 80 0.32 -3.41 -2.90
N ASN A 81 -0.49 -4.15 -2.14
CA ASN A 81 -1.73 -4.73 -2.69
C ASN A 81 -2.68 -3.68 -3.29
N GLN A 82 -2.79 -2.52 -2.66
CA GLN A 82 -3.64 -1.45 -3.18
C GLN A 82 -3.08 -0.85 -4.48
N LEU A 83 -1.76 -0.80 -4.65
CA LEU A 83 -1.14 -0.39 -5.92
C LEU A 83 -1.37 -1.44 -7.01
N ASP A 84 -1.29 -2.74 -6.70
CA ASP A 84 -1.65 -3.80 -7.65
C ASP A 84 -3.11 -3.67 -8.08
N LYS A 85 -4.03 -3.41 -7.13
CA LYS A 85 -5.45 -3.17 -7.40
C LYS A 85 -5.65 -1.95 -8.31
N LEU A 86 -4.98 -0.84 -8.02
CA LEU A 86 -5.03 0.37 -8.84
C LEU A 86 -4.55 0.08 -10.28
N ASN A 87 -3.45 -0.65 -10.44
CA ASN A 87 -2.95 -1.05 -11.75
C ASN A 87 -3.93 -1.97 -12.49
N ALA A 88 -4.60 -2.89 -11.79
CA ALA A 88 -5.61 -3.76 -12.39
C ALA A 88 -6.82 -2.97 -12.92
N ASP A 89 -7.31 -1.99 -12.16
CA ASP A 89 -8.48 -1.18 -12.53
C ASP A 89 -8.22 -0.30 -13.77
N TYR A 90 -6.98 0.12 -13.94
CA TYR A 90 -6.55 1.00 -15.03
C TYR A 90 -5.91 0.28 -16.22
N ALA A 91 -5.67 -1.04 -16.11
CA ALA A 91 -4.94 -1.83 -17.10
C ALA A 91 -5.56 -1.76 -18.50
N LYS A 92 -6.90 -1.80 -18.60
CA LYS A 92 -7.64 -1.72 -19.88
C LYS A 92 -7.32 -0.43 -20.65
N HIS A 93 -6.97 0.63 -19.94
CA HIS A 93 -6.70 1.96 -20.49
C HIS A 93 -5.21 2.26 -20.62
N ASN A 94 -4.34 1.26 -20.41
CA ASN A 94 -2.88 1.36 -20.52
C ASN A 94 -2.25 2.43 -19.60
N PHE A 95 -2.85 2.68 -18.44
CA PHE A 95 -2.19 3.43 -17.37
C PHE A 95 -1.52 2.44 -16.42
N THR A 96 -0.29 2.74 -16.04
CA THR A 96 0.47 1.95 -15.06
C THR A 96 1.11 2.87 -14.05
N PHE A 97 0.72 2.69 -12.80
CA PHE A 97 1.22 3.40 -11.64
C PHE A 97 2.42 2.64 -11.05
N TYR A 98 3.44 3.38 -10.65
CA TYR A 98 4.64 2.82 -10.03
C TYR A 98 5.08 3.63 -8.82
N LEU A 99 5.71 2.97 -7.85
CA LEU A 99 6.23 3.64 -6.66
C LEU A 99 7.44 4.50 -7.01
N LYS A 100 7.38 5.78 -6.63
CA LYS A 100 8.52 6.70 -6.77
C LYS A 100 9.57 6.44 -5.69
N ASP A 101 10.83 6.74 -6.01
CA ASP A 101 11.99 6.74 -5.10
C ASP A 101 12.33 5.39 -4.47
N ASN A 102 12.31 4.29 -5.26
CA ASN A 102 12.77 2.98 -4.81
C ASN A 102 12.15 2.56 -3.46
N TYR A 103 10.82 2.60 -3.34
CA TYR A 103 10.06 2.13 -2.16
C TYR A 103 10.24 2.96 -0.89
N ASN A 104 10.69 4.20 -1.02
CA ASN A 104 10.64 5.11 0.10
C ASN A 104 9.19 5.55 0.36
N PHE A 105 8.57 4.97 1.39
CA PHE A 105 7.30 5.44 1.95
C PHE A 105 7.54 6.58 2.92
N ASP A 106 6.77 7.66 2.79
CA ASP A 106 6.87 8.77 3.72
C ASP A 106 6.06 8.48 4.99
N HIS A 107 6.69 8.66 6.14
CA HIS A 107 6.07 8.40 7.45
C HIS A 107 5.70 9.72 8.10
N ILE A 108 4.39 9.95 8.28
CA ILE A 108 3.88 11.17 8.90
C ILE A 108 3.23 10.81 10.22
N ASN A 109 3.64 11.47 11.31
CA ASN A 109 3.00 11.38 12.63
C ASN A 109 2.25 12.68 12.89
N SER A 110 0.92 12.65 12.78
CA SER A 110 0.06 13.79 13.08
C SER A 110 -1.35 13.30 13.38
N THR A 111 -1.75 13.27 14.65
CA THR A 111 -3.10 12.84 15.07
C THR A 111 -4.21 13.66 14.40
N ALA A 112 -3.96 14.95 14.15
CA ALA A 112 -4.89 15.84 13.47
C ALA A 112 -5.08 15.39 12.01
N ALA A 113 -4.00 15.34 11.22
CA ALA A 113 -4.08 14.89 9.83
C ALA A 113 -4.52 13.41 9.69
N TYR A 114 -4.28 12.58 10.70
CA TYR A 114 -4.67 11.17 10.72
C TYR A 114 -6.18 10.96 10.86
N ASN A 115 -6.92 11.91 11.46
CA ASN A 115 -8.35 11.76 11.73
C ASN A 115 -9.24 12.85 11.12
N THR A 116 -8.68 14.02 10.79
CA THR A 116 -9.37 15.15 10.13
C THR A 116 -8.46 15.78 9.06
N PRO A 117 -8.03 15.02 8.03
CA PRO A 117 -7.13 15.50 6.97
C PRO A 117 -7.63 16.77 6.25
N ARG A 118 -8.94 16.94 6.08
CA ARG A 118 -9.52 18.12 5.38
C ARG A 118 -9.25 19.43 6.15
N ASP A 119 -9.25 19.39 7.48
CA ASP A 119 -8.87 20.55 8.31
C ASP A 119 -7.36 20.80 8.35
N ASN A 120 -6.56 19.88 7.77
CA ASN A 120 -5.11 19.86 7.88
C ASN A 120 -4.42 19.77 6.50
N GLU A 121 -5.11 20.18 5.42
CA GLU A 121 -4.56 20.08 4.06
C GLU A 121 -3.31 20.94 3.85
N ASP A 122 -3.23 22.11 4.49
CA ASP A 122 -2.04 22.96 4.44
C ASP A 122 -0.81 22.19 4.94
N PHE A 123 -0.96 21.45 6.04
CA PHE A 123 0.11 20.61 6.58
C PHE A 123 0.45 19.46 5.63
N LEU A 124 -0.55 18.76 5.09
CA LEU A 124 -0.34 17.67 4.13
C LEU A 124 0.35 18.16 2.85
N SER A 125 -0.03 19.34 2.35
CA SER A 125 0.54 19.99 1.18
C SER A 125 2.06 20.19 1.32
N THR A 126 2.54 20.54 2.53
CA THR A 126 3.98 20.65 2.81
C THR A 126 4.77 19.34 2.71
N LYS A 127 4.09 18.19 2.66
CA LYS A 127 4.70 16.85 2.63
C LYS A 127 4.73 16.25 1.23
N LYS A 128 4.09 16.89 0.26
CA LYS A 128 4.01 16.37 -1.11
C LYS A 128 5.40 16.19 -1.73
N ASP A 129 5.51 15.14 -2.52
CA ASP A 129 6.54 15.02 -3.54
C ASP A 129 6.12 15.82 -4.80
N PRO A 130 6.98 16.74 -5.29
CA PRO A 130 6.62 17.60 -6.42
C PRO A 130 6.61 16.90 -7.78
N LYS A 131 6.97 15.61 -7.86
CA LYS A 131 7.10 14.83 -9.11
C LYS A 131 6.33 13.50 -9.06
N ALA A 132 5.29 13.41 -8.25
CA ALA A 132 4.43 12.24 -8.14
C ALA A 132 2.97 12.60 -7.86
N VAL A 133 2.09 11.65 -8.17
CA VAL A 133 0.74 11.63 -7.59
C VAL A 133 0.88 11.31 -6.12
N ASN A 134 0.47 12.25 -5.26
CA ASN A 134 0.60 12.12 -3.81
C ASN A 134 -0.67 11.49 -3.24
N VAL A 135 -0.52 10.38 -2.52
CA VAL A 135 -1.63 9.65 -1.89
C VAL A 135 -1.39 9.59 -0.38
N PHE A 136 -2.18 10.33 0.39
CA PHE A 136 -2.16 10.29 1.85
C PHE A 136 -3.10 9.20 2.36
N VAL A 137 -2.58 8.31 3.19
CA VAL A 137 -3.36 7.22 3.78
C VAL A 137 -3.53 7.48 5.27
N VAL A 138 -4.77 7.67 5.69
CA VAL A 138 -5.16 8.17 7.02
C VAL A 138 -6.10 7.18 7.73
N ASN A 139 -6.41 7.40 9.01
CA ASN A 139 -7.38 6.56 9.73
C ASN A 139 -8.80 6.79 9.22
N ASN A 140 -9.15 8.07 9.19
CA ASN A 140 -10.48 8.60 9.04
C ASN A 140 -10.39 9.97 8.39
N ILE A 141 -11.37 10.29 7.56
CA ILE A 141 -11.49 11.62 6.96
C ILE A 141 -12.09 12.62 7.96
N GLY A 142 -12.91 12.14 8.90
CA GLY A 142 -13.58 12.98 9.89
C GLY A 142 -14.88 13.63 9.38
N ASP A 143 -15.20 13.41 8.09
CA ASP A 143 -16.36 13.97 7.42
C ASP A 143 -17.46 12.91 7.24
N SER A 144 -18.71 13.37 7.35
CA SER A 144 -19.89 12.61 6.95
C SER A 144 -20.92 13.57 6.36
N GLN A 145 -21.64 13.13 5.33
CA GLN A 145 -22.77 13.88 4.82
C GLN A 145 -24.04 13.36 5.47
N ALA A 146 -24.68 14.20 6.29
CA ALA A 146 -25.85 13.84 7.07
C ALA A 146 -26.96 13.31 6.15
N GLY A 147 -27.47 12.11 6.46
CA GLY A 147 -28.52 11.45 5.67
C GLY A 147 -28.03 10.73 4.40
N ILE A 148 -26.75 10.85 4.05
CA ILE A 148 -26.15 10.26 2.83
C ILE A 148 -25.15 9.18 3.23
N GLY A 149 -24.02 9.54 3.87
CA GLY A 149 -22.97 8.55 4.11
C GLY A 149 -21.67 9.05 4.74
N ILE A 150 -20.74 8.12 4.91
CA ILE A 150 -19.36 8.35 5.40
C ILE A 150 -18.40 8.57 4.24
N VAL A 151 -17.51 9.55 4.36
CA VAL A 151 -16.51 9.86 3.34
C VAL A 151 -15.32 8.90 3.47
N LEU A 152 -15.01 8.17 2.41
CA LEU A 152 -13.95 7.16 2.38
C LEU A 152 -12.60 7.66 1.84
N GLY A 153 -12.67 8.67 0.99
CA GLY A 153 -11.54 9.27 0.30
C GLY A 153 -11.98 10.54 -0.42
N TYR A 154 -11.02 11.31 -0.89
CA TYR A 154 -11.25 12.48 -1.72
C TYR A 154 -9.99 12.87 -2.50
N TYR A 155 -10.18 13.53 -3.63
CA TYR A 155 -9.15 14.33 -4.27
C TYR A 155 -9.30 15.81 -3.84
N SER A 156 -8.19 16.48 -3.51
CA SER A 156 -8.17 17.92 -3.23
C SER A 156 -7.71 18.66 -4.49
N PRO A 157 -8.59 19.38 -5.22
CA PRO A 157 -8.21 20.08 -6.45
C PRO A 157 -7.18 21.17 -6.22
N SER A 158 -7.37 22.01 -5.18
CA SER A 158 -6.52 23.16 -4.93
C SER A 158 -5.12 22.77 -4.45
N ASN A 159 -5.00 21.65 -3.71
CA ASN A 159 -3.71 21.14 -3.24
C ASN A 159 -3.13 20.03 -4.11
N ASP A 160 -3.90 19.49 -5.05
CA ASP A 160 -3.53 18.46 -6.01
C ASP A 160 -2.90 17.19 -5.40
N PHE A 161 -3.61 16.59 -4.44
CA PHE A 161 -3.29 15.29 -3.84
C PHE A 161 -4.55 14.48 -3.57
N VAL A 162 -4.38 13.18 -3.36
CA VAL A 162 -5.46 12.25 -2.99
C VAL A 162 -5.34 11.85 -1.53
N VAL A 163 -6.47 11.70 -0.84
CA VAL A 163 -6.56 11.15 0.51
C VAL A 163 -7.48 9.93 0.49
N MET A 164 -7.09 8.88 1.21
CA MET A 164 -7.87 7.65 1.36
C MET A 164 -7.78 7.13 2.80
N MET A 165 -8.86 6.54 3.30
CA MET A 165 -8.84 5.80 4.57
C MET A 165 -8.05 4.48 4.45
N ALA A 166 -7.23 4.18 5.44
CA ALA A 166 -6.46 2.94 5.55
C ALA A 166 -7.36 1.69 5.50
N GLY A 167 -8.59 1.79 6.04
CA GLY A 167 -9.58 0.71 5.98
C GLY A 167 -9.97 0.32 4.56
N GLU A 168 -9.92 1.25 3.61
CA GLU A 168 -10.24 1.00 2.20
C GLU A 168 -9.10 0.30 1.48
N ALA A 169 -7.85 0.64 1.82
CA ALA A 169 -6.68 -0.11 1.37
C ALA A 169 -6.67 -1.55 1.89
N VAL A 170 -7.14 -1.78 3.13
CA VAL A 170 -7.26 -3.13 3.70
C VAL A 170 -8.32 -3.96 2.99
N LYS A 171 -9.45 -3.35 2.61
CA LYS A 171 -10.54 -4.00 1.86
C LYS A 171 -10.20 -4.20 0.38
N LEU A 172 -9.14 -3.56 -0.13
CA LEU A 172 -8.85 -3.44 -1.57
C LEU A 172 -10.05 -2.90 -2.34
N SER A 173 -10.68 -1.87 -1.76
CA SER A 173 -11.85 -1.25 -2.37
C SER A 173 -11.46 -0.39 -3.58
N ASN A 174 -12.50 0.10 -4.26
CA ASN A 174 -12.39 0.95 -5.43
C ASN A 174 -12.12 2.42 -5.12
N THR A 175 -12.04 2.81 -3.84
CA THR A 175 -11.90 4.20 -3.41
C THR A 175 -10.69 4.86 -4.04
N LEU A 176 -9.50 4.26 -3.96
CA LEU A 176 -8.31 4.89 -4.56
C LEU A 176 -8.47 5.11 -6.07
N SER A 177 -8.97 4.10 -6.78
CA SER A 177 -9.17 4.19 -8.23
C SER A 177 -10.23 5.23 -8.60
N HIS A 178 -11.26 5.43 -7.76
CA HIS A 178 -12.24 6.50 -7.91
C HIS A 178 -11.59 7.89 -7.73
N GLU A 179 -10.83 8.09 -6.65
CA GLU A 179 -10.17 9.37 -6.38
C GLU A 179 -9.10 9.72 -7.42
N ILE A 180 -8.39 8.72 -7.95
CA ILE A 180 -7.45 8.92 -9.06
C ILE A 180 -8.20 9.28 -10.36
N GLY A 181 -9.44 8.85 -10.53
CA GLY A 181 -10.33 9.32 -11.60
C GLY A 181 -10.57 10.83 -11.50
N HIS A 182 -10.89 11.32 -10.30
CA HIS A 182 -10.98 12.77 -10.04
C HIS A 182 -9.66 13.48 -10.28
N PHE A 183 -8.53 12.93 -9.82
CA PHE A 183 -7.21 13.47 -10.16
C PHE A 183 -7.04 13.63 -11.68
N PHE A 184 -7.53 12.70 -12.50
CA PHE A 184 -7.51 12.83 -13.95
C PHE A 184 -8.73 13.54 -14.57
N ASN A 185 -9.37 14.44 -13.81
CA ASN A 185 -10.46 15.31 -14.24
C ASN A 185 -11.73 14.56 -14.70
N LEU A 186 -12.02 13.41 -14.08
CA LEU A 186 -13.32 12.78 -14.20
C LEU A 186 -14.26 13.30 -13.12
N ARG A 187 -15.48 13.64 -13.51
CA ARG A 187 -16.57 13.93 -12.57
C ARG A 187 -17.29 12.63 -12.21
N HIS A 188 -18.04 12.66 -11.12
CA HIS A 188 -19.05 11.63 -10.84
C HIS A 188 -20.00 11.50 -12.03
N THR A 189 -20.42 10.26 -12.35
CA THR A 189 -21.46 10.01 -13.37
C THR A 189 -22.77 10.74 -13.05
N PHE A 190 -23.00 11.01 -11.77
CA PHE A 190 -24.16 11.72 -11.23
C PHE A 190 -23.90 13.18 -10.88
N TYR A 191 -22.92 13.83 -11.53
CA TYR A 191 -22.57 15.22 -11.27
C TYR A 191 -23.80 16.14 -11.21
N GLY A 192 -23.96 16.85 -10.09
CA GLY A 192 -25.12 17.70 -9.76
C GLY A 192 -26.07 17.08 -8.73
N TRP A 193 -26.03 15.76 -8.52
CA TRP A 193 -26.90 15.02 -7.61
C TRP A 193 -26.22 14.58 -6.30
N GLU A 194 -25.04 15.15 -5.98
CA GLU A 194 -24.25 14.79 -4.80
C GLU A 194 -25.02 15.04 -3.49
N ALA A 195 -25.62 16.23 -3.36
CA ALA A 195 -26.27 16.68 -2.13
C ALA A 195 -27.72 16.21 -1.98
N SER A 196 -28.37 15.84 -3.08
CA SER A 196 -29.79 15.46 -3.13
C SER A 196 -29.97 14.34 -4.15
N PRO A 197 -29.65 13.09 -3.79
CA PRO A 197 -29.84 11.93 -4.66
C PRO A 197 -31.31 11.77 -5.10
N TYR A 198 -31.54 11.10 -6.24
CA TYR A 198 -32.89 10.90 -6.74
C TYR A 198 -33.77 10.11 -5.78
N ASP A 199 -34.79 10.78 -5.23
CA ASP A 199 -35.98 10.18 -4.62
C ASP A 199 -37.21 10.35 -5.53
N GLU A 200 -38.01 9.29 -5.68
CA GLU A 200 -39.19 9.27 -6.56
C GLU A 200 -40.35 10.10 -6.01
N ASN A 201 -40.51 10.20 -4.69
CA ASN A 201 -41.55 11.01 -4.07
C ASN A 201 -41.24 12.51 -4.17
N GLU A 202 -39.95 12.86 -4.18
CA GLU A 202 -39.50 14.25 -4.27
C GLU A 202 -39.40 14.74 -5.72
N HIS A 203 -38.86 13.92 -6.62
CA HIS A 203 -38.52 14.33 -7.99
C HIS A 203 -39.47 13.79 -9.05
N GLY A 204 -40.32 12.80 -8.71
CA GLY A 204 -41.30 12.20 -9.60
C GLY A 204 -40.72 11.22 -10.64
N ASN A 205 -41.62 10.51 -11.31
CA ASN A 205 -41.33 9.59 -12.42
C ASN A 205 -42.41 9.77 -13.52
N PRO A 206 -42.11 10.42 -14.65
CA PRO A 206 -40.78 10.83 -15.13
C PRO A 206 -40.12 11.93 -14.27
N CYS A 207 -38.78 11.91 -14.22
CA CYS A 207 -38.00 13.01 -13.67
C CYS A 207 -37.98 14.17 -14.68
N VAL A 208 -38.80 15.19 -14.42
CA VAL A 208 -38.99 16.34 -15.35
C VAL A 208 -38.07 17.53 -15.06
N LEU A 209 -37.13 17.37 -14.12
CA LEU A 209 -36.20 18.42 -13.74
C LEU A 209 -35.32 18.85 -14.92
N THR A 210 -35.03 20.14 -14.97
CA THR A 210 -34.09 20.70 -15.95
C THR A 210 -32.68 20.80 -15.36
N PHE A 211 -32.61 21.07 -14.06
CA PHE A 211 -31.38 21.16 -13.29
C PHE A 211 -31.44 20.22 -12.10
N ALA A 212 -30.30 19.62 -11.75
CA ALA A 212 -30.21 18.76 -10.58
C ALA A 212 -30.51 19.56 -9.30
N PRO A 213 -31.13 18.96 -8.27
CA PRO A 213 -31.69 19.70 -7.14
C PRO A 213 -30.64 20.55 -6.41
N GLY A 214 -30.96 21.83 -6.19
CA GLY A 214 -30.06 22.76 -5.49
C GLY A 214 -28.84 23.21 -6.29
N THR A 215 -28.76 22.89 -7.59
CA THR A 215 -27.62 23.26 -8.46
C THR A 215 -28.08 23.91 -9.76
N ASN A 216 -27.11 24.42 -10.54
CA ASN A 216 -27.32 24.87 -11.93
C ASN A 216 -26.84 23.84 -12.96
N VAL A 217 -26.60 22.59 -12.55
CA VAL A 217 -26.13 21.52 -13.42
C VAL A 217 -27.32 20.94 -14.18
N GLN A 218 -27.25 20.93 -15.52
CA GLN A 218 -28.31 20.34 -16.33
C GLN A 218 -28.42 18.83 -16.09
N VAL A 219 -29.66 18.34 -15.98
CA VAL A 219 -29.95 16.91 -15.88
C VAL A 219 -29.71 16.26 -17.25
N GLU A 220 -28.87 15.22 -17.28
CA GLU A 220 -28.58 14.47 -18.50
C GLU A 220 -29.79 13.62 -18.93
N LYS A 221 -30.02 13.54 -20.24
CA LYS A 221 -31.11 12.80 -20.87
C LYS A 221 -30.62 11.51 -21.51
N MET A 222 -31.48 10.50 -21.50
CA MET A 222 -31.15 9.16 -21.99
C MET A 222 -30.94 9.14 -23.51
N ASP A 223 -31.59 10.04 -24.25
CA ASP A 223 -31.45 10.20 -25.69
C ASP A 223 -30.12 10.84 -26.14
N LYS A 224 -29.25 11.22 -25.19
CA LYS A 224 -27.96 11.87 -25.43
C LYS A 224 -28.03 13.26 -26.06
N SER A 225 -29.21 13.88 -26.10
CA SER A 225 -29.39 15.21 -26.72
C SER A 225 -28.61 16.34 -26.02
N ASN A 226 -28.21 16.14 -24.76
CA ASN A 226 -27.44 17.11 -23.96
C ASN A 226 -26.21 16.53 -23.24
N CYS A 227 -25.77 15.32 -23.57
CA CYS A 227 -24.67 14.64 -22.86
C CYS A 227 -23.32 15.36 -22.94
N ASN A 228 -23.12 16.29 -23.89
CA ASN A 228 -21.89 17.09 -23.97
C ASN A 228 -21.86 18.28 -23.01
N THR A 229 -23.00 18.66 -22.42
CA THR A 229 -23.13 19.87 -21.60
C THR A 229 -23.71 19.60 -20.21
N ALA A 230 -24.49 18.52 -20.06
CA ALA A 230 -25.09 18.09 -18.81
C ALA A 230 -24.17 17.14 -18.01
N ALA A 231 -24.42 17.05 -16.70
CA ALA A 231 -23.75 16.15 -15.78
C ALA A 231 -22.21 16.07 -15.96
N ASP A 232 -21.67 14.87 -16.15
CA ASP A 232 -20.24 14.60 -16.29
C ASP A 232 -19.67 14.95 -17.68
N GLN A 233 -20.53 15.37 -18.61
CA GLN A 233 -20.20 15.79 -19.97
C GLN A 233 -19.57 14.67 -20.82
N LEU A 234 -20.01 13.43 -20.65
CA LEU A 234 -19.49 12.24 -21.35
C LEU A 234 -20.62 11.42 -21.98
N CYS A 235 -20.74 11.43 -23.31
CA CYS A 235 -21.85 10.75 -23.99
C CYS A 235 -21.83 9.21 -23.99
N ASP A 236 -20.81 8.58 -23.41
CA ASP A 236 -20.74 7.12 -23.25
C ASP A 236 -20.96 6.67 -21.80
N THR A 237 -21.07 7.60 -20.85
CA THR A 237 -21.68 7.38 -19.53
C THR A 237 -23.15 7.79 -19.63
N PRO A 238 -24.09 6.87 -19.43
CA PRO A 238 -25.51 7.21 -19.45
C PRO A 238 -25.94 7.95 -18.16
N PRO A 239 -27.09 8.64 -18.17
CA PRO A 239 -27.56 9.40 -17.01
C PRO A 239 -27.59 8.60 -15.72
N ASP A 240 -27.04 9.20 -14.66
CA ASP A 240 -27.05 8.70 -13.29
C ASP A 240 -27.52 9.84 -12.38
N TYR A 241 -28.59 9.64 -11.61
CA TYR A 241 -29.12 10.65 -10.69
C TYR A 241 -28.75 10.31 -9.24
N ASN A 242 -27.56 9.73 -9.08
CA ASN A 242 -27.00 9.21 -7.84
C ASN A 242 -27.81 8.02 -7.30
N PHE A 243 -28.16 7.13 -8.22
CA PHE A 243 -28.98 5.95 -7.90
C PHE A 243 -28.23 4.94 -7.02
N GLY A 244 -26.90 4.97 -6.99
CA GLY A 244 -26.10 4.09 -6.12
C GLY A 244 -26.34 4.30 -4.62
N ILE A 245 -26.85 5.47 -4.22
CA ILE A 245 -27.26 5.73 -2.84
C ILE A 245 -28.72 5.33 -2.61
N THR A 246 -29.62 5.64 -3.55
CA THR A 246 -31.07 5.43 -3.33
C THR A 246 -31.55 4.04 -3.71
N ILE A 247 -30.77 3.30 -4.49
CA ILE A 247 -31.03 1.96 -4.98
C ILE A 247 -29.81 1.10 -4.66
N ASN A 248 -29.95 0.24 -3.64
CA ASN A 248 -28.85 -0.59 -3.18
C ASN A 248 -28.39 -1.62 -4.22
N ASN A 249 -27.07 -1.84 -4.23
CA ASN A 249 -26.35 -2.89 -4.95
C ASN A 249 -26.30 -2.67 -6.47
N CYS A 250 -25.61 -3.56 -7.18
CA CYS A 250 -25.49 -3.54 -8.63
C CYS A 250 -26.80 -3.89 -9.38
N VAL A 251 -27.97 -3.50 -8.87
CA VAL A 251 -29.29 -3.81 -9.40
C VAL A 251 -30.09 -2.52 -9.57
N PHE A 252 -30.46 -2.22 -10.82
CA PHE A 252 -31.37 -1.12 -11.15
C PHE A 252 -32.77 -1.72 -11.35
N GLY A 253 -33.50 -1.89 -10.24
CA GLY A 253 -34.78 -2.64 -10.20
C GLY A 253 -36.03 -1.80 -10.50
N LYS A 254 -35.87 -0.50 -10.81
CA LYS A 254 -36.97 0.44 -11.05
C LYS A 254 -36.94 0.94 -12.50
N ILE A 255 -38.14 1.14 -13.07
CA ILE A 255 -38.29 1.85 -14.35
C ILE A 255 -38.42 3.33 -14.02
N ILE A 256 -37.36 4.08 -14.25
CA ILE A 256 -37.32 5.53 -14.08
C ILE A 256 -37.23 6.14 -15.48
N LEU A 257 -38.11 7.11 -15.75
CA LEU A 257 -38.16 7.82 -17.02
C LEU A 257 -37.50 9.19 -16.88
N ASP A 258 -36.77 9.61 -17.89
CA ASP A 258 -36.29 10.99 -18.00
C ASP A 258 -37.42 11.93 -18.49
N LYS A 259 -37.10 13.21 -18.67
CA LYS A 259 -38.06 14.24 -19.12
C LYS A 259 -38.65 13.98 -20.52
N ASN A 260 -37.99 13.17 -21.34
CA ASN A 260 -38.44 12.80 -22.68
C ASN A 260 -39.24 11.48 -22.69
N LEU A 261 -39.50 10.90 -21.51
CA LEU A 261 -40.15 9.59 -21.33
C LEU A 261 -39.27 8.41 -21.75
N ASP A 262 -37.97 8.62 -21.91
CA ASP A 262 -37.02 7.54 -22.18
C ASP A 262 -36.66 6.84 -20.87
N THR A 263 -36.61 5.50 -20.90
CA THR A 263 -36.22 4.72 -19.72
C THR A 263 -34.73 4.84 -19.46
N ILE A 264 -34.37 5.38 -18.30
CA ILE A 264 -32.99 5.56 -17.87
C ILE A 264 -32.32 4.20 -17.68
N ARG A 265 -31.13 4.04 -18.27
CA ARG A 265 -30.27 2.86 -18.13
C ARG A 265 -28.88 3.29 -17.69
N THR A 266 -28.71 3.45 -16.39
CA THR A 266 -27.43 3.89 -15.80
C THR A 266 -26.35 2.79 -15.85
N MET A 267 -25.09 3.20 -15.88
CA MET A 267 -23.91 2.33 -15.87
C MET A 267 -23.44 2.10 -14.44
N LYS A 268 -23.99 1.06 -13.80
CA LYS A 268 -23.76 0.74 -12.38
C LYS A 268 -22.32 0.35 -12.07
N ASP A 269 -21.63 -0.25 -13.04
CA ASP A 269 -20.25 -0.72 -12.92
C ASP A 269 -19.24 0.37 -13.31
N ASN A 270 -19.65 1.65 -13.39
CA ASN A 270 -18.71 2.72 -13.63
C ASN A 270 -17.90 3.04 -12.36
N GLN A 271 -16.58 3.18 -12.51
CA GLN A 271 -15.69 3.52 -11.39
C GLN A 271 -16.04 4.86 -10.72
N MET A 272 -16.65 5.80 -11.46
CA MET A 272 -17.04 7.14 -10.97
C MET A 272 -18.48 7.21 -10.45
N SER A 273 -19.14 6.06 -10.27
CA SER A 273 -20.48 5.96 -9.66
C SER A 273 -20.40 5.52 -8.19
N TYR A 274 -21.52 5.60 -7.46
CA TYR A 274 -21.63 5.15 -6.07
C TYR A 274 -22.31 3.80 -5.89
N PHE A 275 -22.54 3.07 -6.98
CA PHE A 275 -23.06 1.72 -6.88
C PHE A 275 -22.06 0.82 -6.16
N SER A 276 -22.56 -0.02 -5.27
CA SER A 276 -21.78 -1.01 -4.52
C SER A 276 -22.04 -2.43 -5.03
N GLU A 277 -21.14 -3.35 -4.68
CA GLU A 277 -21.30 -4.79 -4.92
C GLU A 277 -21.44 -5.20 -6.39
N CYS A 278 -20.91 -4.41 -7.34
CA CYS A 278 -20.78 -4.87 -8.72
C CYS A 278 -19.64 -5.89 -8.84
N PRO A 279 -19.78 -6.93 -9.70
CA PRO A 279 -18.74 -7.95 -9.88
C PRO A 279 -17.39 -7.38 -10.35
N SER A 280 -17.43 -6.29 -11.11
CA SER A 280 -16.28 -5.55 -11.61
C SER A 280 -16.69 -4.10 -11.83
N TYR A 281 -15.71 -3.21 -11.88
CA TYR A 281 -15.90 -1.81 -12.23
C TYR A 281 -14.96 -1.44 -13.38
N GLN A 282 -15.33 -0.43 -14.16
CA GLN A 282 -14.57 -0.01 -15.33
C GLN A 282 -14.75 1.48 -15.62
N PHE A 283 -13.82 2.03 -16.39
CA PHE A 283 -14.00 3.32 -17.06
C PHE A 283 -14.48 3.13 -18.50
N THR A 284 -15.10 4.17 -19.05
CA THR A 284 -15.50 4.26 -20.46
C THR A 284 -14.36 4.80 -21.34
N ASP A 285 -14.55 4.73 -22.66
CA ASP A 285 -13.56 5.22 -23.63
C ASP A 285 -13.43 6.75 -23.62
N ASN A 286 -14.53 7.48 -23.37
CA ASN A 286 -14.47 8.92 -23.23
C ASN A 286 -13.87 9.33 -21.88
N GLN A 287 -14.09 8.55 -20.81
CA GLN A 287 -13.36 8.73 -19.55
C GLN A 287 -11.86 8.55 -19.77
N GLU A 288 -11.41 7.50 -20.47
CA GLU A 288 -10.00 7.35 -20.86
C GLU A 288 -9.49 8.57 -21.64
N THR A 289 -10.25 9.01 -22.65
CA THR A 289 -9.87 10.15 -23.48
C THR A 289 -9.67 11.39 -22.63
N ARG A 290 -10.57 11.65 -21.67
CA ARG A 290 -10.45 12.78 -20.74
C ARG A 290 -9.26 12.64 -19.81
N MET A 291 -9.01 11.46 -19.27
CA MET A 291 -7.85 11.22 -18.42
C MET A 291 -6.53 11.44 -19.17
N ARG A 292 -6.43 10.98 -20.42
CA ARG A 292 -5.26 11.21 -21.28
C ARG A 292 -5.08 12.69 -21.63
N THR A 293 -6.16 13.39 -21.95
CA THR A 293 -6.13 14.85 -22.17
C THR A 293 -5.66 15.59 -20.91
N ASN A 294 -6.16 15.20 -19.74
CA ASN A 294 -5.71 15.77 -18.47
C ASN A 294 -4.23 15.49 -18.21
N PHE A 295 -3.79 14.24 -18.37
CA PHE A 295 -2.38 13.85 -18.22
C PHE A 295 -1.43 14.67 -19.11
N ASN A 296 -1.87 15.05 -20.31
CA ASN A 296 -1.11 15.90 -21.25
C ASN A 296 -1.22 17.40 -20.97
N ASN A 297 -2.12 17.85 -20.09
CA ASN A 297 -2.25 19.24 -19.69
C ASN A 297 -0.94 19.76 -19.07
N SER A 298 -0.63 21.05 -19.24
CA SER A 298 0.58 21.69 -18.72
C SER A 298 0.69 21.57 -17.19
N LEU A 299 -0.45 21.62 -16.49
CA LEU A 299 -0.54 21.45 -15.04
C LEU A 299 -0.16 20.03 -14.57
N ARG A 300 -0.22 19.02 -15.45
CA ARG A 300 0.20 17.63 -15.18
C ARG A 300 1.64 17.34 -15.62
N SER A 301 2.40 18.34 -16.07
CA SER A 301 3.78 18.12 -16.55
C SER A 301 4.70 17.50 -15.50
N TYR A 302 4.46 17.72 -14.21
CA TYR A 302 5.31 17.26 -13.13
C TYR A 302 5.27 15.74 -12.88
N ILE A 303 4.22 15.04 -13.31
CA ILE A 303 4.12 13.57 -13.23
C ILE A 303 4.58 12.87 -14.51
N ARG A 304 4.98 13.62 -15.55
CA ARG A 304 5.49 13.04 -16.79
C ARG A 304 6.98 12.77 -16.65
N SER A 305 7.35 11.49 -16.70
CA SER A 305 8.74 11.03 -16.57
C SER A 305 9.16 10.22 -17.81
N SER A 306 10.47 10.19 -18.07
CA SER A 306 11.07 9.27 -19.06
C SER A 306 11.39 7.90 -18.44
N TYR A 307 11.18 7.74 -17.13
CA TYR A 307 11.38 6.48 -16.45
C TYR A 307 10.35 5.45 -16.89
N VAL A 308 10.83 4.25 -17.24
CA VAL A 308 10.00 3.10 -17.57
C VAL A 308 10.16 2.07 -16.44
N PRO A 309 9.13 1.86 -15.61
CA PRO A 309 9.20 0.89 -14.51
C PRO A 309 9.22 -0.54 -15.06
N VAL A 310 9.84 -1.44 -14.30
CA VAL A 310 9.70 -2.88 -14.55
C VAL A 310 8.29 -3.30 -14.13
N THR A 311 7.56 -3.93 -15.05
CA THR A 311 6.16 -4.36 -14.86
C THR A 311 5.97 -5.86 -15.06
N ASP A 312 7.07 -6.61 -15.11
CA ASP A 312 7.03 -8.04 -15.35
C ASP A 312 6.43 -8.77 -14.15
N THR A 313 5.66 -9.82 -14.43
CA THR A 313 5.07 -10.66 -13.39
C THR A 313 6.15 -11.51 -12.74
N LEU A 314 6.15 -11.55 -11.41
CA LEU A 314 7.05 -12.39 -10.63
C LEU A 314 6.49 -13.81 -10.42
N PRO A 315 7.35 -14.83 -10.19
CA PRO A 315 6.92 -16.17 -9.82
C PRO A 315 5.92 -16.17 -8.66
N THR A 316 4.88 -17.01 -8.75
CA THR A 316 3.72 -17.03 -7.84
C THR A 316 4.01 -17.53 -6.43
N THR A 317 5.19 -18.08 -6.16
CA THR A 317 5.58 -18.52 -4.80
C THR A 317 7.02 -18.17 -4.51
N SER A 318 7.25 -17.35 -3.48
CA SER A 318 8.56 -17.16 -2.88
C SER A 318 8.85 -18.35 -1.98
N VAL A 319 9.97 -19.02 -2.21
CA VAL A 319 10.40 -20.14 -1.37
C VAL A 319 11.29 -19.60 -0.27
N ILE A 320 10.79 -19.66 0.96
CA ILE A 320 11.56 -19.34 2.17
C ILE A 320 12.60 -20.43 2.42
N THR A 321 13.84 -20.02 2.69
CA THR A 321 14.97 -20.94 2.94
C THR A 321 15.32 -20.99 4.42
N LEU A 322 15.53 -19.82 5.06
CA LEU A 322 15.92 -19.69 6.47
C LEU A 322 15.34 -18.40 7.08
N PRO A 323 14.91 -18.39 8.36
CA PRO A 323 14.66 -19.55 9.22
C PRO A 323 13.47 -20.41 8.74
N LYS A 324 13.59 -21.73 8.84
CA LYS A 324 12.53 -22.67 8.40
C LYS A 324 11.33 -22.66 9.35
N ALA A 325 10.17 -23.03 8.84
CA ALA A 325 8.94 -23.19 9.61
C ALA A 325 9.15 -24.10 10.82
N GLY A 326 8.81 -23.62 12.01
CA GLY A 326 8.91 -24.36 13.28
C GLY A 326 10.33 -24.52 13.81
N SER A 327 11.34 -23.94 13.15
CA SER A 327 12.72 -24.01 13.60
C SER A 327 12.97 -23.14 14.84
N LYS A 328 13.99 -23.52 15.62
CA LYS A 328 14.56 -22.68 16.67
C LYS A 328 15.96 -22.26 16.21
N VAL A 329 16.24 -20.96 16.22
CA VAL A 329 17.58 -20.41 16.03
C VAL A 329 18.18 -20.15 17.42
N ASP A 330 19.44 -20.50 17.66
CA ASP A 330 19.99 -20.42 19.03
C ASP A 330 20.30 -18.98 19.47
N VAL A 331 20.66 -18.13 18.51
CA VAL A 331 20.97 -16.71 18.70
C VAL A 331 19.77 -15.83 18.39
N TYR A 332 19.59 -14.76 19.14
CA TYR A 332 18.47 -13.83 18.94
C TYR A 332 18.91 -12.52 18.26
N ASN A 333 20.16 -12.11 18.43
CA ASN A 333 20.70 -10.84 17.95
C ASN A 333 21.65 -11.01 16.75
N ASN A 334 21.51 -12.12 16.03
CA ASN A 334 22.09 -12.36 14.72
C ASN A 334 21.27 -13.46 14.02
N VAL A 335 20.10 -13.09 13.50
CA VAL A 335 19.23 -14.01 12.77
C VAL A 335 19.31 -13.70 11.29
N TYR A 336 19.66 -14.71 10.50
CA TYR A 336 19.76 -14.61 9.05
C TYR A 336 18.46 -15.05 8.37
N PHE A 337 17.92 -14.18 7.54
CA PHE A 337 16.76 -14.43 6.70
C PHE A 337 17.22 -14.63 5.27
N GLU A 338 16.76 -15.69 4.63
CA GLU A 338 17.12 -16.06 3.26
C GLU A 338 15.93 -16.68 2.54
N TRP A 339 15.77 -16.33 1.27
CA TRP A 339 14.75 -16.84 0.37
C TRP A 339 15.32 -17.05 -1.03
N VAL A 340 14.59 -17.79 -1.87
CA VAL A 340 14.93 -17.99 -3.27
C VAL A 340 14.76 -16.68 -4.03
N ASP A 341 15.78 -16.31 -4.81
CA ASP A 341 15.70 -15.16 -5.71
C ASP A 341 14.66 -15.41 -6.81
N GLN A 342 13.74 -14.45 -6.95
CA GLN A 342 12.63 -14.47 -7.89
C GLN A 342 12.87 -13.53 -9.08
N GLY A 343 14.06 -12.91 -9.19
CA GLY A 343 14.35 -11.89 -10.19
C GLY A 343 13.65 -10.56 -9.91
N ALA A 344 13.16 -10.36 -8.69
CA ALA A 344 12.55 -9.11 -8.28
C ALA A 344 13.60 -8.02 -8.11
N SER A 345 13.23 -6.79 -8.44
CA SER A 345 14.12 -5.65 -8.21
C SER A 345 14.28 -5.36 -6.72
N TYR A 346 13.26 -5.68 -5.91
CA TYR A 346 13.21 -5.40 -4.49
C TYR A 346 12.41 -6.47 -3.73
N TYR A 347 12.67 -6.54 -2.43
CA TYR A 347 11.99 -7.42 -1.48
C TYR A 347 11.63 -6.66 -0.20
N LEU A 348 10.42 -6.87 0.28
CA LEU A 348 9.95 -6.45 1.59
C LEU A 348 9.96 -7.65 2.53
N LEU A 349 10.90 -7.67 3.46
CA LEU A 349 10.95 -8.63 4.56
C LEU A 349 10.14 -8.07 5.74
N GLU A 350 9.10 -8.80 6.15
CA GLU A 350 8.27 -8.48 7.31
C GLU A 350 8.53 -9.53 8.39
N ILE A 351 8.85 -9.10 9.61
CA ILE A 351 9.04 -9.96 10.77
C ILE A 351 8.20 -9.39 11.91
N LYS A 352 7.36 -10.22 12.53
CA LYS A 352 6.47 -9.78 13.62
C LYS A 352 6.43 -10.78 14.76
N ASN A 353 6.28 -10.27 15.97
CA ASN A 353 5.85 -11.05 17.13
C ASN A 353 4.55 -10.44 17.70
N SER A 354 4.18 -10.80 18.93
CA SER A 354 2.97 -10.27 19.58
C SER A 354 2.98 -8.76 19.83
N SER A 355 4.14 -8.11 19.78
CA SER A 355 4.38 -6.75 20.29
C SER A 355 5.28 -5.90 19.39
N GLU A 356 6.07 -6.50 18.51
CA GLU A 356 7.07 -5.85 17.66
C GLU A 356 6.85 -6.23 16.20
N TYR A 357 7.13 -5.27 15.33
CA TYR A 357 7.07 -5.40 13.88
C TYR A 357 8.34 -4.79 13.30
N TYR A 358 9.03 -5.55 12.47
CA TYR A 358 10.23 -5.16 11.76
C TYR A 358 9.98 -5.27 10.27
N TYR A 359 10.41 -4.26 9.53
CA TYR A 359 10.25 -4.16 8.09
C TYR A 359 11.59 -3.80 7.47
N TYR A 360 12.01 -4.56 6.45
CA TYR A 360 13.23 -4.28 5.72
C TYR A 360 12.97 -4.33 4.22
N PHE A 361 13.29 -3.23 3.54
CA PHE A 361 13.40 -3.19 2.09
C PHE A 361 14.82 -3.56 1.70
N VAL A 362 14.97 -4.57 0.85
CA VAL A 362 16.27 -5.05 0.37
C VAL A 362 16.22 -5.34 -1.14
N THR A 363 17.37 -5.30 -1.80
CA THR A 363 17.50 -5.66 -3.21
C THR A 363 18.05 -7.07 -3.42
N GLY A 364 18.63 -7.67 -2.37
CA GLY A 364 19.11 -9.05 -2.38
C GLY A 364 18.08 -10.04 -1.81
N ASN A 365 18.40 -11.32 -1.89
CA ASN A 365 17.55 -12.42 -1.42
C ASN A 365 17.82 -12.84 0.04
N SER A 366 18.49 -11.98 0.81
CA SER A 366 18.84 -12.26 2.21
C SER A 366 18.97 -10.98 3.05
N LYS A 367 18.82 -11.13 4.37
CA LYS A 367 18.97 -10.06 5.35
C LYS A 367 19.38 -10.61 6.71
N GLU A 368 20.43 -10.01 7.29
CA GLU A 368 20.80 -10.22 8.70
C GLU A 368 20.04 -9.23 9.59
N VAL A 369 19.51 -9.72 10.71
CA VAL A 369 18.75 -8.95 11.70
C VAL A 369 19.36 -9.15 13.08
N LEU A 370 19.64 -8.05 13.78
CA LEU A 370 20.49 -8.03 14.97
C LEU A 370 19.73 -7.74 16.28
N ASP A 371 18.43 -7.46 16.20
CA ASP A 371 17.68 -6.79 17.26
C ASP A 371 16.35 -7.48 17.59
N LEU A 372 16.22 -8.77 17.26
CA LEU A 372 15.11 -9.58 17.75
C LEU A 372 15.25 -9.82 19.25
N LEU A 373 14.17 -10.19 19.93
CA LEU A 373 14.18 -10.48 21.36
C LEU A 373 14.47 -11.97 21.62
N PRO A 374 15.15 -12.31 22.74
CA PRO A 374 15.42 -13.70 23.11
C PRO A 374 14.13 -14.45 23.46
N ASN A 375 14.11 -15.76 23.17
CA ASN A 375 13.03 -16.68 23.52
C ASN A 375 11.64 -16.30 23.02
N LYS A 376 11.55 -15.59 21.88
CA LYS A 376 10.27 -15.16 21.29
C LYS A 376 9.91 -15.99 20.06
N LEU A 377 8.61 -16.13 19.84
CA LEU A 377 8.04 -16.66 18.62
C LEU A 377 7.85 -15.51 17.65
N TYR A 378 8.46 -15.63 16.47
CA TYR A 378 8.29 -14.69 15.38
C TYR A 378 7.58 -15.37 14.21
N VAL A 379 6.86 -14.57 13.44
CA VAL A 379 6.31 -14.91 12.13
C VAL A 379 6.94 -13.96 11.13
N TRP A 380 7.39 -14.48 9.99
CA TRP A 380 7.98 -13.67 8.94
C TRP A 380 7.48 -14.05 7.56
N SER A 381 7.54 -13.10 6.64
CA SER A 381 7.22 -13.26 5.23
C SER A 381 8.07 -12.33 4.38
N VAL A 382 8.23 -12.68 3.11
CA VAL A 382 8.92 -11.85 2.12
C VAL A 382 7.97 -11.60 0.97
N ARG A 383 7.87 -10.34 0.57
CA ARG A 383 7.17 -9.94 -0.65
C ARG A 383 8.17 -9.47 -1.69
N ALA A 384 8.12 -10.08 -2.85
CA ALA A 384 8.97 -9.74 -3.98
C ALA A 384 8.24 -8.83 -4.96
N PHE A 385 8.93 -7.80 -5.45
CA PHE A 385 8.29 -6.76 -6.25
C PHE A 385 9.23 -5.94 -7.13
N HIS A 386 8.59 -5.30 -8.12
CA HIS A 386 9.11 -4.24 -8.97
C HIS A 386 8.31 -2.95 -8.76
N ASP A 387 8.78 -1.84 -9.34
CA ASP A 387 8.20 -0.53 -9.03
C ASP A 387 6.75 -0.42 -9.53
N GLY A 388 6.49 -1.03 -10.71
CA GLY A 388 5.18 -1.04 -11.36
C GLY A 388 4.42 -2.36 -11.23
N PHE A 389 4.97 -3.35 -10.52
CA PHE A 389 4.31 -4.63 -10.24
C PHE A 389 4.68 -5.10 -8.84
N THR A 390 3.74 -5.09 -7.89
CA THR A 390 4.08 -5.29 -6.48
C THR A 390 3.90 -6.70 -5.94
N GLY A 391 3.41 -7.63 -6.76
CA GLY A 391 3.80 -9.04 -6.74
C GLY A 391 3.69 -9.88 -5.46
N THR A 392 4.26 -11.07 -5.57
CA THR A 392 4.08 -12.26 -4.73
C THR A 392 4.59 -12.10 -3.30
N THR A 393 3.74 -12.46 -2.33
CA THR A 393 4.15 -12.65 -0.93
C THR A 393 4.32 -14.13 -0.62
N SER A 394 5.40 -14.47 0.08
CA SER A 394 5.63 -15.81 0.64
C SER A 394 4.54 -16.18 1.64
N PRO A 395 4.32 -17.48 1.91
CA PRO A 395 3.61 -17.91 3.11
C PRO A 395 4.25 -17.33 4.37
N GLN A 396 3.43 -17.06 5.37
CA GLN A 396 3.90 -16.69 6.70
C GLN A 396 4.59 -17.90 7.35
N THR A 397 5.85 -17.72 7.75
CA THR A 397 6.68 -18.76 8.34
C THR A 397 6.99 -18.43 9.79
N ASN A 398 6.79 -19.37 10.69
CA ASN A 398 7.12 -19.17 12.11
C ASN A 398 8.50 -19.74 12.45
N PHE A 399 9.18 -19.12 13.40
CA PHE A 399 10.40 -19.63 14.03
C PHE A 399 10.54 -19.06 15.44
N ARG A 400 11.42 -19.65 16.25
CA ARG A 400 11.66 -19.20 17.62
C ARG A 400 13.11 -18.77 17.81
N THR A 401 13.34 -17.62 18.42
CA THR A 401 14.68 -17.22 18.86
C THR A 401 15.10 -17.95 20.13
N GLY A 402 16.39 -18.21 20.26
CA GLY A 402 17.01 -18.74 21.46
C GLY A 402 17.39 -17.64 22.43
N ASN A 403 18.36 -17.90 23.31
CA ASN A 403 18.82 -16.98 24.34
C ASN A 403 20.32 -16.68 24.25
N LEU A 404 21.02 -17.23 23.25
CA LEU A 404 22.41 -16.91 23.05
C LEU A 404 22.50 -15.50 22.45
N MET A 405 23.40 -14.70 23.02
CA MET A 405 23.79 -13.41 22.48
C MET A 405 25.11 -13.60 21.74
N THR A 406 25.16 -13.28 20.46
CA THR A 406 26.44 -13.02 19.78
C THR A 406 26.89 -11.62 20.16
N GLY A 407 28.14 -11.38 20.55
CA GLY A 407 28.62 -10.01 20.71
C GLY A 407 28.34 -9.25 19.40
N THR A 408 27.58 -8.17 19.47
CA THR A 408 27.48 -7.19 18.38
C THR A 408 28.90 -6.76 18.04
N ASP A 409 29.23 -6.68 16.75
CA ASP A 409 30.50 -6.16 16.25
C ASP A 409 30.90 -4.91 17.05
N ASP A 410 31.85 -5.06 17.97
CA ASP A 410 32.68 -3.94 18.33
C ASP A 410 33.46 -3.65 17.04
N GLU A 411 33.11 -2.56 16.34
CA GLU A 411 33.69 -2.17 15.05
C GLU A 411 35.23 -2.23 15.10
N SER A 412 35.82 -2.03 16.29
CA SER A 412 37.23 -2.18 16.58
C SER A 412 37.73 -3.64 16.51
N LEU A 413 37.01 -4.60 17.11
CA LEU A 413 37.40 -6.00 17.16
C LEU A 413 37.10 -6.74 15.84
N SER A 414 36.02 -6.36 15.16
CA SER A 414 35.62 -6.93 13.86
C SER A 414 36.60 -6.57 12.73
N GLN A 415 37.28 -5.42 12.82
CA GLN A 415 38.39 -5.05 11.92
C GLN A 415 39.69 -5.82 12.20
N ASN A 416 39.88 -6.22 13.47
CA ASN A 416 41.04 -6.98 13.91
C ASN A 416 40.95 -8.48 13.62
N ILE A 417 39.79 -8.96 13.14
CA ILE A 417 39.57 -10.36 12.79
C ILE A 417 39.28 -10.50 11.29
N LYS A 418 40.17 -11.19 10.58
CA LYS A 418 40.03 -11.51 9.15
C LYS A 418 39.92 -13.01 8.95
N VAL A 419 38.96 -13.43 8.14
CA VAL A 419 38.72 -14.84 7.80
C VAL A 419 38.90 -14.99 6.29
N PHE A 420 39.91 -15.75 5.85
CA PHE A 420 40.22 -15.92 4.44
C PHE A 420 40.86 -17.28 4.12
N PRO A 421 40.73 -17.79 2.89
CA PRO A 421 39.85 -17.27 1.85
C PRO A 421 38.38 -17.51 2.19
N ASN A 422 37.50 -16.66 1.67
CA ASN A 422 36.06 -16.82 1.79
C ASN A 422 35.43 -16.38 0.46
N PRO A 423 34.96 -17.30 -0.40
CA PRO A 423 34.79 -18.75 -0.16
C PRO A 423 36.11 -19.54 -0.01
N VAL A 424 36.09 -20.64 0.76
CA VAL A 424 37.21 -21.60 0.90
C VAL A 424 36.87 -22.91 0.20
N LYS A 425 37.80 -23.44 -0.60
CA LYS A 425 37.60 -24.75 -1.24
C LYS A 425 37.73 -25.86 -0.22
N LYS A 426 36.91 -26.90 -0.33
CA LYS A 426 36.98 -28.09 0.53
C LYS A 426 38.40 -28.67 0.54
N GLY A 427 38.96 -28.84 1.74
CA GLY A 427 40.33 -29.34 1.94
C GLY A 427 41.41 -28.26 1.90
N GLN A 428 41.09 -27.01 1.55
CA GLN A 428 41.97 -25.86 1.75
C GLN A 428 41.85 -25.36 3.20
N SER A 429 42.97 -25.07 3.84
CA SER A 429 42.95 -24.52 5.20
C SER A 429 42.33 -23.12 5.23
N LEU A 430 41.43 -22.89 6.18
CA LEU A 430 40.90 -21.58 6.50
C LEU A 430 41.90 -20.85 7.40
N ALA A 431 42.30 -19.64 7.02
CA ALA A 431 43.10 -18.76 7.86
C ALA A 431 42.20 -17.74 8.59
N ILE A 432 42.37 -17.66 9.91
CA ILE A 432 41.77 -16.65 10.76
C ILE A 432 42.91 -15.82 11.35
N THR A 433 43.01 -14.58 10.90
CA THR A 433 43.92 -13.59 11.47
C THR A 433 43.20 -12.86 12.58
N VAL A 434 43.79 -12.82 13.78
CA VAL A 434 43.22 -12.18 14.98
C VAL A 434 44.28 -11.27 15.59
N THR A 435 43.99 -9.97 15.69
CA THR A 435 44.88 -8.98 16.31
C THR A 435 44.31 -8.55 17.67
N VAL A 436 45.04 -8.80 18.75
CA VAL A 436 44.55 -8.55 20.13
C VAL A 436 45.53 -7.71 20.94
N SER A 437 45.01 -6.95 21.89
CA SER A 437 45.79 -6.06 22.77
C SER A 437 46.39 -6.76 23.98
N SER A 438 45.82 -7.90 24.37
CA SER A 438 46.29 -8.72 25.49
C SER A 438 46.22 -10.22 25.17
N SER A 439 47.15 -10.99 25.72
CA SER A 439 47.18 -12.44 25.50
C SER A 439 46.08 -13.15 26.29
N SER A 440 45.29 -13.99 25.63
CA SER A 440 44.26 -14.81 26.26
C SER A 440 43.89 -16.02 25.41
N THR A 441 43.16 -16.98 26.00
CA THR A 441 42.61 -18.12 25.28
C THR A 441 41.36 -17.70 24.52
N TYR A 442 41.36 -17.91 23.19
CA TYR A 442 40.19 -17.73 22.34
C TYR A 442 39.57 -19.09 22.00
N GLN A 443 38.25 -19.13 21.98
CA GLN A 443 37.45 -20.26 21.53
C GLN A 443 36.87 -19.92 20.16
N ILE A 444 37.10 -20.81 19.19
CA ILE A 444 36.66 -20.67 17.81
C ILE A 444 35.68 -21.81 17.53
N GLU A 445 34.50 -21.46 17.04
CA GLU A 445 33.45 -22.40 16.69
C GLU A 445 33.01 -22.18 15.25
N LEU A 446 32.79 -23.25 14.51
CA LEU A 446 32.05 -23.20 13.25
C LEU A 446 30.68 -23.82 13.48
N HIS A 447 29.64 -23.07 13.15
CA HIS A 447 28.27 -23.54 13.16
C HIS A 447 27.81 -23.70 11.71
N ASP A 448 27.13 -24.81 11.41
CA ASP A 448 26.48 -24.96 10.09
C ASP A 448 25.26 -24.03 9.95
N ALA A 449 24.66 -24.00 8.77
CA ALA A 449 23.47 -23.18 8.48
C ALA A 449 22.25 -23.48 9.37
N THR A 450 22.26 -24.55 10.17
CA THR A 450 21.21 -24.87 11.15
C THR A 450 21.54 -24.40 12.57
N GLY A 451 22.70 -23.78 12.78
CA GLY A 451 23.21 -23.38 14.10
C GLY A 451 23.90 -24.52 14.86
N LYS A 452 24.03 -25.71 14.26
CA LYS A 452 24.73 -26.83 14.91
C LYS A 452 26.23 -26.59 14.85
N SER A 453 26.89 -26.63 16.01
CA SER A 453 28.36 -26.60 16.09
C SER A 453 28.94 -27.83 15.41
N VAL A 454 29.77 -27.61 14.38
CA VAL A 454 30.45 -28.65 13.58
C VAL A 454 31.95 -28.70 13.84
N LEU A 455 32.54 -27.62 14.35
CA LEU A 455 33.94 -27.56 14.74
C LEU A 455 34.07 -26.66 15.96
N GLN A 456 34.90 -27.06 16.91
CA GLN A 456 35.28 -26.27 18.07
C GLN A 456 36.78 -26.39 18.31
N SER A 457 37.46 -25.27 18.49
CA SER A 457 38.89 -25.19 18.74
C SER A 457 39.18 -24.16 19.82
N ARG A 458 40.13 -24.44 20.71
CA ARG A 458 40.68 -23.47 21.64
C ARG A 458 42.11 -23.13 21.24
N GLN A 459 42.42 -21.84 21.18
CA GLN A 459 43.69 -21.33 20.71
C GLN A 459 44.21 -20.30 21.72
N GLU A 460 45.48 -20.45 22.08
CA GLU A 460 46.20 -19.42 22.84
C GLU A 460 46.60 -18.31 21.88
N VAL A 461 46.07 -17.11 22.09
CA VAL A 461 46.32 -15.93 21.24
C VAL A 461 47.17 -14.96 22.04
N VAL A 462 48.31 -14.53 21.49
CA VAL A 462 49.20 -13.57 22.15
C VAL A 462 48.90 -12.14 21.72
N ALA A 463 49.27 -11.14 22.52
CA ALA A 463 49.17 -9.74 22.12
C ALA A 463 49.88 -9.49 20.76
N GLY A 464 49.19 -8.83 19.82
CA GLY A 464 49.62 -8.66 18.42
C GLY A 464 48.79 -9.48 17.43
N GLU A 465 49.29 -9.60 16.20
CA GLU A 465 48.63 -10.37 15.12
C GLU A 465 48.94 -11.88 15.26
N ASN A 466 47.90 -12.70 15.21
CA ASN A 466 47.98 -14.16 15.28
C ASN A 466 47.30 -14.76 14.06
N ASN A 467 47.89 -15.82 13.50
CA ASN A 467 47.32 -16.54 12.37
C ASN A 467 46.98 -17.97 12.77
N ILE A 468 45.69 -18.28 12.74
CA ILE A 468 45.13 -19.57 13.14
C ILE A 468 44.66 -20.28 11.88
N LEU A 469 45.10 -21.52 11.69
CA LEU A 469 44.71 -22.34 10.55
C LEU A 469 43.74 -23.43 11.00
N LEU A 470 42.57 -23.49 10.36
CA LEU A 470 41.56 -24.52 10.60
C LEU A 470 41.40 -25.43 9.38
N PRO A 471 41.37 -26.76 9.57
CA PRO A 471 41.11 -27.70 8.49
C PRO A 471 39.62 -27.67 8.09
N THR A 472 39.36 -27.70 6.78
CA THR A 472 38.00 -27.72 6.22
C THR A 472 37.65 -29.05 5.54
N SER A 473 38.54 -30.03 5.57
CA SER A 473 38.41 -31.31 4.83
C SER A 473 37.15 -32.09 5.21
N ASP A 474 36.78 -32.04 6.49
CA ASP A 474 35.68 -32.82 7.06
C ASP A 474 34.35 -32.06 7.04
N LEU A 475 34.35 -30.83 6.56
CA LEU A 475 33.17 -29.99 6.45
C LEU A 475 32.46 -30.23 5.12
N ALA A 476 31.13 -30.19 5.14
CA ALA A 476 30.33 -30.24 3.93
C ALA A 476 30.41 -28.91 3.18
N THR A 477 30.09 -28.91 1.90
CA THR A 477 29.93 -27.66 1.14
C THR A 477 28.68 -26.93 1.64
N GLY A 478 28.78 -25.64 1.89
CA GLY A 478 27.67 -24.86 2.43
C GLY A 478 28.09 -23.59 3.16
N MET A 479 27.11 -22.90 3.72
CA MET A 479 27.31 -21.72 4.55
C MET A 479 27.58 -22.14 6.01
N TYR A 480 28.56 -21.51 6.61
CA TYR A 480 28.92 -21.64 8.01
C TYR A 480 29.03 -20.26 8.67
N LEU A 481 28.85 -20.23 9.99
CA LEU A 481 29.16 -19.08 10.83
C LEU A 481 30.40 -19.42 11.67
N VAL A 482 31.46 -18.63 11.53
CA VAL A 482 32.66 -18.74 12.36
C VAL A 482 32.51 -17.77 13.53
N THR A 483 32.34 -18.30 14.73
CA THR A 483 32.26 -17.53 15.98
C THR A 483 33.58 -17.62 16.74
N ILE A 484 34.17 -16.48 17.06
CA ILE A 484 35.45 -16.33 17.75
C ILE A 484 35.19 -15.57 19.04
N SER A 485 35.32 -16.26 20.18
CA SER A 485 35.06 -15.71 21.53
C SER A 485 36.32 -15.68 22.36
N GLY A 486 36.67 -14.53 22.93
CA GLY A 486 37.81 -14.36 23.83
C GLY A 486 37.60 -13.25 24.85
N SER A 487 38.67 -12.76 25.46
CA SER A 487 38.61 -11.75 26.52
C SER A 487 38.15 -10.37 26.05
N GLU A 488 38.37 -10.03 24.77
CA GLU A 488 37.98 -8.74 24.18
C GLU A 488 36.54 -8.75 23.62
N GLY A 489 35.91 -9.92 23.52
CA GLY A 489 34.53 -10.04 23.04
C GLY A 489 34.28 -11.30 22.22
N VAL A 490 33.15 -11.31 21.51
CA VAL A 490 32.76 -12.38 20.60
C VAL A 490 32.49 -11.77 19.23
N VAL A 491 33.13 -12.29 18.19
CA VAL A 491 32.92 -11.87 16.78
C VAL A 491 32.43 -13.05 15.99
N SER A 492 31.45 -12.83 15.11
CA SER A 492 30.99 -13.86 14.17
C SER A 492 31.19 -13.41 12.72
N LYS A 493 31.71 -14.28 11.86
CA LYS A 493 31.93 -14.02 10.43
C LYS A 493 31.32 -15.12 9.58
N LYS A 494 30.65 -14.74 8.49
CA LYS A 494 30.15 -15.68 7.48
C LYS A 494 31.32 -16.39 6.79
N LEU A 495 31.21 -17.69 6.59
CA LEU A 495 32.14 -18.51 5.81
C LEU A 495 31.36 -19.34 4.78
N ILE A 496 31.85 -19.39 3.55
CA ILE A 496 31.31 -20.24 2.48
C ILE A 496 32.36 -21.31 2.18
N ILE A 497 31.95 -22.59 2.23
CA ILE A 497 32.79 -23.73 1.81
C ILE A 497 32.26 -24.29 0.50
N GLU A 498 33.12 -24.36 -0.52
CA GLU A 498 32.82 -24.82 -1.88
C GLU A 498 33.54 -26.12 -2.28
#